data_AF-A0A2V5TC71-F1
#
_entry.id   AF-A0A2V5TC71-F1
#
_cell.length_a   1.000
_cell.length_b   1.000
_cell.length_c   1.000
_cell.angle_alpha   90.00
_cell.angle_beta   90.00
_cell.angle_gamma   90.00
#
_symmetry.space_group_name_H-M   'P 1'
#
loop_
_entity.id
_entity.type
_entity.pdbx_description
1 polymer ?
#
loop_
_entity_poly.entity_id
_entity_poly.type
_entity_poly.pdbx_seq_one_letter_code
_entity_poly.pdbx_strand_id
1 'polypeptide(L)'
;MIADKHAINRVQVTRQVLTFAALVLLPSLALSKRTEPAKVDPVIHEGIRYIAPNDDGRRGYIEAWEIQTNKKLWELTVFTNRLDPKLEKDVQWVFIKSLSRQDGMLIVTSEHGKTYQVDLKTKAIIRSDLTQPRPSNTATQRHDMPGMVPKAITNGPLGNKYEVAFHMNPFFLSGDFNGDGKTDVAVLVKQRSTGKLGIAIIHGATDKVQILGAGVSIGNGGDDFEWMDTWEVRSKNDLVASTSAPKFHGDALLVGKSEAASALIYWNGKRYVWLQQSD
;
A
#
# COMPACT_ATOMS: atom_id res chain seq x y z
N MET A 1 68.46 -37.04 68.38
CA MET A 1 69.23 -36.19 67.45
C MET A 1 68.55 -36.27 66.09
N ILE A 2 68.07 -35.11 65.63
CA ILE A 2 68.06 -34.65 64.23
C ILE A 2 67.42 -35.55 63.16
N ALA A 3 66.23 -35.07 62.76
CA ALA A 3 65.72 -34.88 61.40
C ALA A 3 65.30 -36.07 60.53
N ASP A 4 64.09 -35.84 60.00
CA ASP A 4 63.71 -35.99 58.59
C ASP A 4 63.46 -37.40 58.04
N LYS A 5 62.18 -37.71 57.82
CA LYS A 5 61.55 -37.65 56.48
C LYS A 5 60.21 -38.37 56.47
N HIS A 6 59.25 -37.75 55.77
CA HIS A 6 58.10 -38.36 55.07
C HIS A 6 57.13 -39.19 55.97
N ALA A 7 55.82 -39.24 55.81
CA ALA A 7 55.00 -39.18 54.62
C ALA A 7 53.51 -39.28 55.06
N ILE A 8 52.62 -38.82 54.19
CA ILE A 8 51.33 -39.47 53.85
C ILE A 8 50.21 -39.48 54.91
N ASN A 9 49.19 -38.64 54.69
CA ASN A 9 47.78 -39.01 54.42
C ASN A 9 46.81 -37.93 54.92
N ARG A 10 46.10 -37.27 54.01
CA ARG A 10 44.69 -37.63 53.79
C ARG A 10 44.13 -36.91 52.58
N VAL A 11 43.68 -37.76 51.67
CA VAL A 11 42.89 -37.50 50.49
C VAL A 11 41.53 -36.89 50.88
N GLN A 12 41.18 -35.74 50.31
CA GLN A 12 39.80 -35.40 50.00
C GLN A 12 39.70 -35.06 48.52
N VAL A 13 39.43 -36.10 47.71
CA VAL A 13 39.03 -35.95 46.32
C VAL A 13 37.62 -35.38 46.31
N THR A 14 37.50 -34.10 46.00
CA THR A 14 36.21 -33.50 45.65
C THR A 14 36.14 -33.46 44.12
N ARG A 15 35.27 -34.30 43.55
CA ARG A 15 34.95 -34.32 42.11
C ARG A 15 34.42 -32.94 41.70
N GLN A 16 35.19 -32.20 40.90
CA GLN A 16 34.65 -31.14 40.07
C GLN A 16 34.69 -31.60 38.63
N VAL A 17 33.54 -32.07 38.13
CA VAL A 17 33.32 -32.27 36.70
C VAL A 17 32.95 -30.90 36.15
N LEU A 18 33.89 -30.19 35.54
CA LEU A 18 33.56 -29.04 34.70
C LEU A 18 32.91 -29.58 33.41
N THR A 19 31.59 -29.57 33.37
CA THR A 19 30.85 -29.78 32.13
C THR A 19 30.86 -28.45 31.36
N PHE A 20 31.76 -28.31 30.38
CA PHE A 20 31.63 -27.25 29.38
C PHE A 20 30.43 -27.58 28.50
N ALA A 21 29.25 -27.07 28.85
CA ALA A 21 28.13 -27.01 27.93
C ALA A 21 28.44 -25.91 26.90
N ALA A 22 29.13 -26.28 25.83
CA ALA A 22 29.23 -25.44 24.64
C ALA A 22 27.82 -25.36 24.03
N LEU A 23 27.11 -24.27 24.33
CA LEU A 23 25.89 -23.91 23.64
C LEU A 23 26.28 -23.53 22.21
N VAL A 24 26.31 -24.53 21.32
CA VAL A 24 26.38 -24.30 19.89
C VAL A 24 25.05 -23.64 19.51
N LEU A 25 25.04 -22.31 19.48
CA LEU A 25 24.08 -21.55 18.70
C LEU A 25 24.31 -21.95 17.25
N LEU A 26 23.55 -22.95 16.79
CA LEU A 26 23.34 -23.19 15.38
C LEU A 26 22.70 -21.90 14.84
N PRO A 27 23.37 -21.14 13.96
CA PRO A 27 22.67 -20.11 13.22
C PRO A 27 21.67 -20.87 12.34
N SER A 28 20.38 -20.73 12.64
CA SER A 28 19.32 -21.04 11.68
C SER A 28 19.47 -20.04 10.53
N LEU A 29 20.38 -20.35 9.61
CA LEU A 29 20.35 -19.80 8.26
C LEU A 29 19.12 -20.40 7.60
N ALA A 30 17.97 -19.78 7.86
CA ALA A 30 16.79 -19.94 7.03
C ALA A 30 17.07 -19.24 5.70
N LEU A 31 17.89 -19.87 4.85
CA LEU A 31 17.84 -19.61 3.41
C LEU A 31 16.54 -20.25 2.91
N SER A 32 15.42 -19.53 3.04
CA SER A 32 14.23 -19.89 2.28
C SER A 32 14.44 -19.37 0.86
N LYS A 33 15.11 -20.17 0.03
CA LYS A 33 15.06 -20.00 -1.42
C LYS A 33 13.59 -20.16 -1.82
N ARG A 34 13.04 -19.15 -2.49
CA ARG A 34 11.59 -19.06 -2.79
C ARG A 34 11.08 -20.31 -3.50
N THR A 35 9.93 -20.82 -3.09
CA THR A 35 9.17 -21.86 -3.82
C THR A 35 8.72 -21.33 -5.18
N GLU A 36 8.76 -22.18 -6.22
CA GLU A 36 8.24 -21.80 -7.55
C GLU A 36 6.82 -21.22 -7.45
N PRO A 37 6.46 -20.22 -8.28
CA PRO A 37 5.13 -19.64 -8.28
C PRO A 37 4.07 -20.73 -8.44
N ALA A 38 2.99 -20.65 -7.69
CA ALA A 38 1.90 -21.59 -7.82
C ALA A 38 1.37 -21.60 -9.26
N LYS A 39 1.26 -22.78 -9.86
CA LYS A 39 0.62 -22.94 -11.17
C LYS A 39 -0.84 -22.52 -11.05
N VAL A 40 -1.25 -21.54 -11.84
CA VAL A 40 -2.61 -21.01 -11.82
C VAL A 40 -3.48 -21.75 -12.82
N ASP A 41 -4.63 -22.24 -12.36
CA ASP A 41 -5.59 -22.89 -13.24
C ASP A 41 -6.16 -21.89 -14.27
N PRO A 42 -6.21 -22.26 -15.57
CA PRO A 42 -6.78 -21.41 -16.59
C PRO A 42 -8.29 -21.19 -16.39
N VAL A 43 -8.77 -20.00 -16.74
CA VAL A 43 -10.21 -19.72 -16.87
C VAL A 43 -10.60 -19.85 -18.33
N ILE A 44 -11.70 -20.54 -18.62
CA ILE A 44 -12.25 -20.66 -19.98
C ILE A 44 -13.55 -19.85 -20.06
N HIS A 45 -13.66 -19.00 -21.08
CA HIS A 45 -14.88 -18.25 -21.36
C HIS A 45 -15.00 -17.92 -22.85
N GLU A 46 -16.18 -18.14 -23.44
CA GLU A 46 -16.47 -17.83 -24.86
C GLU A 46 -15.44 -18.39 -25.86
N GLY A 47 -14.93 -19.61 -25.62
CA GLY A 47 -13.94 -20.25 -26.50
C GLY A 47 -12.50 -19.72 -26.34
N ILE A 48 -12.27 -18.83 -25.37
CA ILE A 48 -10.97 -18.26 -25.03
C ILE A 48 -10.50 -18.83 -23.70
N ARG A 49 -9.23 -19.23 -23.65
CA ARG A 49 -8.52 -19.67 -22.44
C ARG A 49 -7.65 -18.54 -21.93
N TYR A 50 -7.87 -18.16 -20.68
CA TYR A 50 -7.11 -17.15 -19.96
C TYR A 50 -6.13 -17.83 -19.00
N ILE A 51 -4.86 -17.47 -19.08
CA ILE A 51 -3.79 -18.02 -18.23
C ILE A 51 -3.01 -16.90 -17.54
N ALA A 52 -2.37 -17.22 -16.42
CA ALA A 52 -1.39 -16.38 -15.77
C ALA A 52 -0.01 -17.06 -15.88
N PRO A 53 0.92 -16.56 -16.73
CA PRO A 53 2.19 -17.23 -16.97
C PRO A 53 3.14 -17.28 -15.76
N ASN A 54 3.15 -16.22 -14.93
CA ASN A 54 4.00 -16.10 -13.74
C ASN A 54 5.49 -16.41 -14.00
N ASP A 55 6.08 -15.81 -15.03
CA ASP A 55 7.41 -16.18 -15.55
C ASP A 55 8.57 -15.29 -15.07
N ASP A 56 8.44 -13.96 -15.10
CA ASP A 56 9.57 -13.03 -14.89
C ASP A 56 9.57 -12.29 -13.55
N GLY A 57 8.46 -12.38 -12.81
CA GLY A 57 8.27 -11.74 -11.50
C GLY A 57 8.27 -10.21 -11.52
N ARG A 58 8.35 -9.56 -12.69
CA ARG A 58 8.31 -8.09 -12.84
C ARG A 58 6.90 -7.54 -12.89
N ARG A 59 5.95 -8.36 -13.29
CA ARG A 59 4.53 -8.02 -13.36
C ARG A 59 3.65 -9.26 -13.20
N GLY A 60 2.47 -9.08 -12.64
CA GLY A 60 1.37 -10.02 -12.80
C GLY A 60 0.59 -9.69 -14.06
N TYR A 61 0.50 -10.60 -15.01
CA TYR A 61 -0.22 -10.41 -16.27
C TYR A 61 -0.97 -11.65 -16.69
N ILE A 62 -2.00 -11.45 -17.52
CA ILE A 62 -2.81 -12.52 -18.09
C ILE A 62 -2.60 -12.60 -19.60
N GLU A 63 -2.72 -13.79 -20.15
CA GLU A 63 -2.77 -14.02 -21.60
C GLU A 63 -4.09 -14.67 -21.99
N ALA A 64 -4.63 -14.24 -23.12
CA ALA A 64 -5.83 -14.80 -23.74
C ALA A 64 -5.46 -15.60 -24.98
N TRP A 65 -5.91 -16.85 -25.05
CA TRP A 65 -5.62 -17.80 -26.11
C TRP A 65 -6.91 -18.36 -26.71
N GLU A 66 -7.05 -18.33 -28.02
CA GLU A 66 -8.15 -19.02 -28.70
C GLU A 66 -7.96 -20.53 -28.60
N ILE A 67 -8.95 -21.26 -28.10
CA ILE A 67 -8.79 -22.69 -27.80
C ILE A 67 -8.65 -23.53 -29.08
N GLN A 68 -9.39 -23.21 -30.13
CA GLN A 68 -9.45 -24.02 -31.35
C GLN A 68 -8.13 -24.00 -32.12
N THR A 69 -7.52 -22.83 -32.23
CA THR A 69 -6.32 -22.60 -33.04
C THR A 69 -5.04 -22.56 -32.18
N ASN A 70 -5.19 -22.51 -30.85
CA ASN A 70 -4.13 -22.24 -29.89
C ASN A 70 -3.34 -20.97 -30.22
N LYS A 71 -4.02 -19.94 -30.76
CA LYS A 71 -3.43 -18.65 -31.09
C LYS A 71 -3.56 -17.69 -29.91
N LYS A 72 -2.45 -17.03 -29.51
CA LYS A 72 -2.51 -15.91 -28.56
C LYS A 72 -3.28 -14.75 -29.19
N LEU A 73 -4.35 -14.33 -28.52
CA LEU A 73 -5.18 -13.19 -28.92
C LEU A 73 -4.62 -11.88 -28.38
N TRP A 74 -4.24 -11.85 -27.10
CA TRP A 74 -3.68 -10.67 -26.44
C TRP A 74 -3.06 -11.03 -25.09
N GLU A 75 -2.31 -10.07 -24.53
CA GLU A 75 -1.83 -10.09 -23.15
C GLU A 75 -2.19 -8.77 -22.44
N LEU A 76 -2.34 -8.82 -21.12
CA LEU A 76 -2.70 -7.66 -20.30
C LEU A 76 -1.95 -7.67 -18.97
N THR A 77 -1.15 -6.63 -18.71
CA THR A 77 -0.57 -6.40 -17.38
C THR A 77 -1.67 -6.05 -16.39
N VAL A 78 -1.79 -6.82 -15.31
CA VAL A 78 -2.73 -6.55 -14.23
C VAL A 78 -2.10 -5.70 -13.14
N PHE A 79 -0.85 -5.99 -12.78
CA PHE A 79 -0.06 -5.18 -11.85
C PHE A 79 1.43 -5.31 -12.12
N THR A 80 2.23 -4.35 -11.66
CA THR A 80 3.70 -4.35 -11.82
C THR A 80 4.39 -4.42 -10.47
N ASN A 81 5.45 -5.21 -10.35
CA ASN A 81 6.30 -5.30 -9.17
C ASN A 81 7.47 -4.33 -9.34
N ARG A 82 7.44 -3.17 -8.69
CA ARG A 82 8.60 -2.24 -8.70
C ARG A 82 9.63 -2.72 -7.69
N LEU A 83 10.76 -3.20 -8.20
CA LEU A 83 11.85 -3.75 -7.40
C LEU A 83 12.68 -2.61 -6.77
N ASP A 84 12.85 -2.63 -5.46
CA ASP A 84 13.92 -1.92 -4.76
C ASP A 84 15.27 -2.56 -5.14
N PRO A 85 16.20 -1.80 -5.75
CA PRO A 85 17.52 -2.32 -6.11
C PRO A 85 18.37 -2.73 -4.90
N LYS A 86 18.00 -2.34 -3.67
CA LYS A 86 18.70 -2.68 -2.42
C LYS A 86 18.21 -3.99 -1.79
N LEU A 87 17.11 -4.55 -2.29
CA LEU A 87 16.54 -5.80 -1.81
C LEU A 87 16.72 -6.91 -2.85
N GLU A 88 16.78 -8.16 -2.39
CA GLU A 88 16.85 -9.32 -3.27
C GLU A 88 15.58 -9.42 -4.12
N LYS A 89 15.72 -9.72 -5.42
CA LYS A 89 14.62 -9.60 -6.39
C LYS A 89 13.51 -10.62 -6.14
N ASP A 90 13.90 -11.84 -5.83
CA ASP A 90 13.02 -12.98 -5.56
C ASP A 90 12.26 -12.87 -4.24
N VAL A 91 12.70 -12.00 -3.31
CA VAL A 91 11.94 -11.61 -2.12
C VAL A 91 10.79 -10.67 -2.47
N GLN A 92 10.91 -9.93 -3.57
CA GLN A 92 9.99 -8.85 -3.94
C GLN A 92 8.96 -9.25 -5.01
N TRP A 93 9.10 -10.40 -5.67
CA TRP A 93 8.14 -10.77 -6.71
C TRP A 93 6.79 -11.13 -6.10
N VAL A 94 5.74 -10.61 -6.70
CA VAL A 94 4.36 -10.98 -6.41
C VAL A 94 3.79 -11.60 -7.67
N PHE A 95 3.30 -12.83 -7.57
CA PHE A 95 2.67 -13.52 -8.70
C PHE A 95 1.15 -13.48 -8.60
N ILE A 96 0.49 -13.80 -9.72
CA ILE A 96 -0.94 -14.11 -9.70
C ILE A 96 -1.08 -15.48 -9.03
N LYS A 97 -1.88 -15.56 -7.98
CA LYS A 97 -2.19 -16.78 -7.25
C LYS A 97 -3.40 -17.51 -7.82
N SER A 98 -4.41 -16.80 -8.29
CA SER A 98 -5.60 -17.43 -8.87
C SER A 98 -6.27 -16.57 -9.93
N LEU A 99 -6.91 -17.26 -10.87
CA LEU A 99 -7.88 -16.71 -11.81
C LEU A 99 -9.24 -17.35 -11.51
N SER A 100 -10.29 -16.55 -11.48
CA SER A 100 -11.67 -17.04 -11.41
C SER A 100 -12.59 -16.13 -12.21
N ARG A 101 -13.83 -16.53 -12.40
CA ARG A 101 -14.83 -15.71 -13.10
C ARG A 101 -15.97 -15.39 -12.16
N GLN A 102 -16.37 -14.13 -12.11
CA GLN A 102 -17.53 -13.67 -11.37
C GLN A 102 -18.21 -12.53 -12.13
N ASP A 103 -19.53 -12.55 -12.23
CA ASP A 103 -20.37 -11.46 -12.79
C ASP A 103 -19.92 -10.93 -14.18
N GLY A 104 -19.40 -11.81 -15.03
CA GLY A 104 -18.93 -11.43 -16.37
C GLY A 104 -17.48 -10.93 -16.44
N MET A 105 -16.82 -10.76 -15.29
CA MET A 105 -15.43 -10.31 -15.17
C MET A 105 -14.50 -11.47 -14.84
N LEU A 106 -13.23 -11.31 -15.22
CA LEU A 106 -12.15 -12.19 -14.79
C LEU A 106 -11.55 -11.63 -13.50
N ILE A 107 -11.60 -12.42 -12.45
CA ILE A 107 -11.10 -12.11 -11.13
C ILE A 107 -9.69 -12.66 -11.00
N VAL A 108 -8.71 -11.78 -10.81
CA VAL A 108 -7.28 -12.07 -10.69
C VAL A 108 -6.87 -11.81 -9.26
N THR A 109 -6.35 -12.80 -8.55
CA THR A 109 -5.89 -12.63 -7.16
C THR A 109 -4.37 -12.74 -7.10
N SER A 110 -3.68 -11.83 -6.43
CA SER A 110 -2.24 -11.91 -6.19
C SER A 110 -1.90 -12.82 -5.01
N GLU A 111 -0.63 -13.21 -4.86
CA GLU A 111 -0.14 -13.99 -3.71
C GLU A 111 -0.40 -13.31 -2.35
N HIS A 112 -0.44 -11.98 -2.32
CA HIS A 112 -0.79 -11.19 -1.14
C HIS A 112 -2.30 -11.02 -0.91
N GLY A 113 -3.14 -11.66 -1.73
CA GLY A 113 -4.60 -11.64 -1.57
C GLY A 113 -5.30 -10.42 -2.17
N LYS A 114 -4.58 -9.54 -2.89
CA LYS A 114 -5.22 -8.45 -3.64
C LYS A 114 -6.00 -9.02 -4.80
N THR A 115 -7.22 -8.55 -5.02
CA THR A 115 -8.07 -9.03 -6.11
C THR A 115 -8.31 -7.92 -7.13
N TYR A 116 -8.30 -8.28 -8.42
CA TYR A 116 -8.49 -7.40 -9.56
C TYR A 116 -9.56 -7.99 -10.47
N GLN A 117 -10.60 -7.23 -10.77
CA GLN A 117 -11.64 -7.58 -11.72
C GLN A 117 -11.26 -7.02 -13.09
N VAL A 118 -11.23 -7.87 -14.10
CA VAL A 118 -10.85 -7.52 -15.48
C VAL A 118 -12.06 -7.72 -16.37
N ASP A 119 -12.50 -6.64 -17.02
CA ASP A 119 -13.49 -6.72 -18.09
C ASP A 119 -12.83 -7.28 -19.35
N LEU A 120 -13.25 -8.47 -19.78
CA LEU A 120 -12.59 -9.21 -20.88
C LEU A 120 -12.80 -8.58 -22.26
N LYS A 121 -13.82 -7.72 -22.41
CA LYS A 121 -14.11 -7.05 -23.69
C LYS A 121 -13.27 -5.79 -23.83
N THR A 122 -13.36 -4.92 -22.82
CA THR A 122 -12.71 -3.60 -22.80
C THR A 122 -11.26 -3.65 -22.31
N LYS A 123 -10.87 -4.73 -21.61
CA LYS A 123 -9.59 -4.88 -20.90
C LYS A 123 -9.40 -3.87 -19.74
N ALA A 124 -10.48 -3.26 -19.27
CA ALA A 124 -10.46 -2.42 -18.07
C ALA A 124 -10.22 -3.26 -16.81
N ILE A 125 -9.48 -2.71 -15.85
CA ILE A 125 -9.12 -3.38 -14.60
C ILE A 125 -9.68 -2.56 -13.43
N ILE A 126 -10.38 -3.24 -12.51
CA ILE A 126 -10.99 -2.68 -11.30
C ILE A 126 -10.43 -3.45 -10.11
N ARG A 127 -9.70 -2.82 -9.21
CA ARG A 127 -9.20 -3.49 -8.00
C ARG A 127 -10.34 -3.66 -7.00
N SER A 128 -10.48 -4.82 -6.37
CA SER A 128 -11.63 -5.17 -5.54
C SER A 128 -11.71 -4.42 -4.21
N ASP A 129 -10.60 -3.83 -3.74
CA ASP A 129 -10.62 -2.87 -2.62
C ASP A 129 -11.31 -1.54 -3.02
N LEU A 130 -11.65 -1.36 -4.29
CA LEU A 130 -12.38 -0.21 -4.85
C LEU A 130 -13.84 -0.53 -5.20
N THR A 131 -14.52 -1.41 -4.47
CA THR A 131 -15.89 -1.88 -4.81
C THR A 131 -16.88 -0.72 -5.05
N GLN A 132 -17.08 -0.30 -6.31
CA GLN A 132 -18.33 -0.26 -7.09
C GLN A 132 -18.12 0.40 -8.48
N PRO A 133 -18.68 -0.16 -9.57
CA PRO A 133 -18.93 0.57 -10.81
C PRO A 133 -20.27 1.33 -10.71
N ARG A 134 -20.22 2.66 -10.76
CA ARG A 134 -21.33 3.48 -11.30
C ARG A 134 -20.85 4.08 -12.62
N PRO A 135 -21.70 4.13 -13.66
CA PRO A 135 -21.32 4.73 -14.93
C PRO A 135 -20.83 6.15 -14.67
N SER A 136 -19.69 6.46 -15.28
CA SER A 136 -18.99 7.73 -15.31
C SER A 136 -19.87 8.82 -15.94
N ASN A 137 -20.91 9.22 -15.23
CA ASN A 137 -21.58 10.48 -15.44
C ASN A 137 -21.01 11.47 -14.43
N THR A 138 -20.25 12.44 -14.93
CA THR A 138 -19.75 13.63 -14.20
C THR A 138 -20.87 14.39 -13.45
N ALA A 139 -22.14 14.09 -13.74
CA ALA A 139 -23.32 14.58 -13.02
C ALA A 139 -23.64 13.81 -11.72
N THR A 140 -23.42 12.49 -11.65
CA THR A 140 -23.80 11.66 -10.49
C THR A 140 -22.77 11.71 -9.36
N GLN A 141 -21.48 11.86 -9.67
CA GLN A 141 -20.43 12.04 -8.64
C GLN A 141 -20.58 13.36 -7.85
N ARG A 142 -21.30 14.35 -8.38
CA ARG A 142 -21.61 15.60 -7.65
C ARG A 142 -22.65 15.40 -6.55
N HIS A 143 -23.48 14.35 -6.61
CA HIS A 143 -24.57 14.13 -5.67
C HIS A 143 -24.13 13.44 -4.36
N ASP A 144 -23.09 12.60 -4.38
CA ASP A 144 -22.54 11.96 -3.18
C ASP A 144 -21.41 12.80 -2.53
N MET A 145 -21.06 13.94 -3.13
CA MET A 145 -19.98 14.82 -2.68
C MET A 145 -20.47 15.79 -1.58
N PRO A 146 -19.74 15.95 -0.46
CA PRO A 146 -20.09 16.94 0.56
C PRO A 146 -20.15 18.34 -0.04
N GLY A 147 -21.24 19.09 0.23
CA GLY A 147 -21.50 20.41 -0.39
C GLY A 147 -20.40 21.46 -0.19
N MET A 148 -19.53 21.27 0.82
CA MET A 148 -18.33 22.07 1.05
C MET A 148 -17.33 21.98 -0.11
N VAL A 149 -17.20 20.82 -0.77
CA VAL A 149 -16.22 20.67 -1.85
C VAL A 149 -16.58 21.43 -3.12
N PRO A 150 -17.81 21.35 -3.68
CA PRO A 150 -18.14 22.20 -4.82
C PRO A 150 -18.12 23.68 -4.43
N LYS A 151 -18.42 24.06 -3.18
CA LYS A 151 -18.28 25.44 -2.70
C LYS A 151 -16.83 25.93 -2.70
N ALA A 152 -15.87 25.09 -2.31
CA ALA A 152 -14.47 25.48 -2.19
C ALA A 152 -13.68 25.33 -3.50
N ILE A 153 -13.88 24.22 -4.22
CA ILE A 153 -13.05 23.81 -5.37
C ILE A 153 -13.77 24.05 -6.70
N THR A 154 -15.06 23.79 -6.85
CA THR A 154 -15.70 23.91 -8.18
C THR A 154 -16.21 25.32 -8.46
N ASN A 155 -16.94 25.89 -7.50
CA ASN A 155 -17.59 27.20 -7.58
C ASN A 155 -16.86 28.26 -6.74
N GLY A 156 -15.83 27.85 -6.02
CA GLY A 156 -15.06 28.70 -5.11
C GLY A 156 -13.84 29.35 -5.76
N PRO A 157 -13.09 30.15 -4.99
CA PRO A 157 -11.93 30.90 -5.48
C PRO A 157 -10.79 29.99 -6.03
N LEU A 158 -10.79 28.71 -5.67
CA LEU A 158 -9.79 27.75 -6.15
C LEU A 158 -10.18 27.07 -7.48
N GLY A 159 -11.41 27.22 -7.98
CA GLY A 159 -11.88 26.49 -9.17
C GLY A 159 -11.22 26.89 -10.49
N ASN A 160 -10.65 28.09 -10.55
CA ASN A 160 -9.84 28.53 -11.69
C ASN A 160 -8.45 27.89 -11.70
N LYS A 161 -7.97 27.36 -10.57
CA LYS A 161 -6.63 26.78 -10.42
C LYS A 161 -6.65 25.27 -10.28
N TYR A 162 -7.68 24.73 -9.66
CA TYR A 162 -7.80 23.32 -9.33
C TYR A 162 -9.13 22.75 -9.80
N GLU A 163 -9.13 21.46 -10.07
CA GLU A 163 -10.33 20.67 -10.30
C GLU A 163 -10.31 19.41 -9.46
N VAL A 164 -11.49 18.85 -9.18
CA VAL A 164 -11.62 17.57 -8.48
C VAL A 164 -11.09 16.46 -9.39
N ALA A 165 -10.23 15.62 -8.86
CA ALA A 165 -9.68 14.47 -9.56
C ALA A 165 -10.38 13.19 -9.12
N PHE A 166 -10.80 12.36 -10.08
CA PHE A 166 -11.54 11.12 -9.83
C PHE A 166 -10.72 9.87 -10.16
N HIS A 167 -9.39 9.98 -10.08
CA HIS A 167 -8.46 8.92 -10.48
C HIS A 167 -8.38 7.76 -9.46
N MET A 168 -8.81 8.00 -8.22
CA MET A 168 -8.93 6.99 -7.16
C MET A 168 -10.31 7.08 -6.50
N ASN A 169 -10.80 5.98 -5.94
CA ASN A 169 -12.08 5.90 -5.23
C ASN A 169 -11.86 5.25 -3.84
N PRO A 170 -12.35 5.81 -2.72
CA PRO A 170 -13.00 7.10 -2.61
C PRO A 170 -12.10 8.24 -3.13
N PHE A 171 -12.68 9.25 -3.79
CA PHE A 171 -11.97 10.45 -4.24
C PHE A 171 -12.05 11.60 -3.23
N PHE A 172 -12.83 11.40 -2.15
CA PHE A 172 -12.84 12.25 -0.97
C PHE A 172 -12.90 11.39 0.31
N LEU A 173 -12.33 11.89 1.39
CA LEU A 173 -12.38 11.29 2.72
C LEU A 173 -12.86 12.34 3.72
N SER A 174 -13.56 11.90 4.77
CA SER A 174 -14.03 12.76 5.86
C SER A 174 -13.36 12.36 7.17
N GLY A 175 -12.99 13.34 7.99
CA GLY A 175 -12.33 13.13 9.29
C GLY A 175 -12.14 14.47 10.02
N ASP A 176 -11.65 14.46 11.25
CA ASP A 176 -11.26 15.68 11.97
C ASP A 176 -9.76 15.91 11.79
N PHE A 177 -9.34 16.35 10.59
CA PHE A 177 -7.91 16.38 10.22
C PHE A 177 -7.13 17.48 10.94
N ASN A 178 -7.79 18.59 11.31
CA ASN A 178 -7.14 19.70 12.02
C ASN A 178 -7.30 19.60 13.55
N GLY A 179 -8.14 18.70 14.06
CA GLY A 179 -8.34 18.46 15.49
C GLY A 179 -9.25 19.47 16.17
N ASP A 180 -10.11 20.17 15.43
CA ASP A 180 -11.06 21.15 15.97
C ASP A 180 -12.42 20.54 16.37
N GLY A 181 -12.60 19.24 16.15
CA GLY A 181 -13.82 18.50 16.49
C GLY A 181 -14.95 18.70 15.48
N LYS A 182 -14.72 19.37 14.34
CA LYS A 182 -15.64 19.41 13.20
C LYS A 182 -15.17 18.47 12.10
N THR A 183 -16.12 18.00 11.30
CA THR A 183 -15.81 17.13 10.16
C THR A 183 -15.21 17.95 9.03
N ASP A 184 -13.95 17.69 8.74
CA ASP A 184 -13.22 18.16 7.58
C ASP A 184 -13.41 17.21 6.39
N VAL A 185 -13.07 17.69 5.19
CA VAL A 185 -13.07 16.89 3.97
C VAL A 185 -11.73 17.00 3.26
N ALA A 186 -11.09 15.86 3.00
CA ALA A 186 -9.96 15.76 2.09
C ALA A 186 -10.47 15.29 0.72
N VAL A 187 -10.08 15.94 -0.36
CA VAL A 187 -10.49 15.59 -1.73
C VAL A 187 -9.30 15.59 -2.67
N LEU A 188 -9.26 14.61 -3.58
CA LEU A 188 -8.24 14.55 -4.62
C LEU A 188 -8.46 15.69 -5.62
N VAL A 189 -7.37 16.38 -5.96
CA VAL A 189 -7.40 17.52 -6.88
C VAL A 189 -6.31 17.43 -7.91
N LYS A 190 -6.55 18.08 -9.06
CA LYS A 190 -5.58 18.29 -10.12
C LYS A 190 -5.38 19.78 -10.33
N GLN A 191 -4.14 20.24 -10.40
CA GLN A 191 -3.83 21.61 -10.78
C GLN A 191 -4.03 21.76 -12.29
N ARG A 192 -4.86 22.73 -12.70
CA ARG A 192 -5.23 22.92 -14.11
C ARG A 192 -4.05 23.30 -15.01
N SER A 193 -3.13 24.13 -14.50
CA SER A 193 -2.01 24.67 -15.29
C SER A 193 -0.91 23.66 -15.58
N THR A 194 -0.67 22.71 -14.68
CA THR A 194 0.46 21.77 -14.76
C THR A 194 0.02 20.32 -14.94
N GLY A 195 -1.21 20.01 -14.55
CA GLY A 195 -1.73 18.65 -14.49
C GLY A 195 -1.34 17.86 -13.24
N LYS A 196 -0.52 18.44 -12.35
CA LYS A 196 -0.05 17.77 -11.12
C LYS A 196 -1.21 17.41 -10.19
N LEU A 197 -1.12 16.26 -9.56
CA LEU A 197 -2.11 15.72 -8.64
C LEU A 197 -1.77 16.07 -7.18
N GLY A 198 -2.79 16.15 -6.34
CA GLY A 198 -2.66 16.46 -4.93
C GLY A 198 -3.95 16.26 -4.17
N ILE A 199 -3.98 16.80 -2.95
CA ILE A 199 -5.09 16.73 -2.02
C ILE A 199 -5.43 18.15 -1.56
N ALA A 200 -6.72 18.49 -1.61
CA ALA A 200 -7.26 19.66 -0.93
C ALA A 200 -7.93 19.21 0.36
N ILE A 201 -7.51 19.73 1.51
CA ILE A 201 -8.17 19.52 2.80
C ILE A 201 -8.95 20.78 3.15
N ILE A 202 -10.25 20.64 3.35
CA ILE A 202 -11.18 21.72 3.66
C ILE A 202 -11.62 21.58 5.12
N HIS A 203 -11.33 22.60 5.92
CA HIS A 203 -11.65 22.61 7.34
C HIS A 203 -13.13 22.90 7.58
N GLY A 204 -13.81 21.99 8.28
CA GLY A 204 -15.25 21.99 8.50
C GLY A 204 -15.76 23.25 9.20
N ALA A 205 -14.97 23.78 10.15
CA ALA A 205 -15.35 24.96 10.93
C ALA A 205 -15.17 26.29 10.19
N THR A 206 -14.22 26.39 9.25
CA THR A 206 -13.75 27.68 8.70
C THR A 206 -13.79 27.78 7.19
N ASP A 207 -14.14 26.70 6.48
CA ASP A 207 -14.00 26.54 5.02
C ASP A 207 -12.55 26.79 4.51
N LYS A 208 -11.56 26.83 5.42
CA LYS A 208 -10.16 27.04 5.05
C LYS A 208 -9.66 25.83 4.27
N VAL A 209 -9.10 26.09 3.09
CA VAL A 209 -8.53 25.05 2.24
C VAL A 209 -7.01 24.99 2.38
N GLN A 210 -6.46 23.80 2.51
CA GLN A 210 -5.02 23.54 2.42
C GLN A 210 -4.76 22.62 1.22
N ILE A 211 -3.87 23.06 0.32
CA ILE A 211 -3.45 22.26 -0.85
C ILE A 211 -2.12 21.60 -0.53
N LEU A 212 -2.06 20.29 -0.71
CA LEU A 212 -0.89 19.44 -0.53
C LEU A 212 -0.63 18.69 -1.85
N GLY A 213 0.58 18.73 -2.37
CA GLY A 213 0.81 18.35 -3.77
C GLY A 213 0.18 19.38 -4.73
N ALA A 214 -0.17 18.96 -5.94
CA ALA A 214 -0.76 19.82 -6.98
C ALA A 214 0.02 21.16 -7.15
N GLY A 215 1.36 21.07 -7.17
CA GLY A 215 2.28 22.21 -7.26
C GLY A 215 2.72 22.80 -5.92
N VAL A 216 2.31 22.24 -4.78
CA VAL A 216 2.75 22.63 -3.43
C VAL A 216 3.50 21.46 -2.78
N SER A 217 4.82 21.59 -2.63
CA SER A 217 5.65 20.51 -2.08
C SER A 217 5.36 20.23 -0.60
N ILE A 218 5.32 18.94 -0.22
CA ILE A 218 5.24 18.52 1.18
C ILE A 218 6.09 17.26 1.44
N GLY A 219 7.10 17.42 2.31
CA GLY A 219 7.99 16.32 2.71
C GLY A 219 8.55 15.54 1.52
N ASN A 220 8.58 14.21 1.66
CA ASN A 220 9.03 13.31 0.59
C ASN A 220 7.96 13.05 -0.47
N GLY A 221 6.71 13.46 -0.24
CA GLY A 221 5.61 13.32 -1.20
C GLY A 221 5.74 14.23 -2.41
N GLY A 222 6.67 15.21 -2.37
CA GLY A 222 6.91 16.13 -3.46
C GLY A 222 5.73 17.07 -3.70
N ASP A 223 5.63 17.61 -4.92
CA ASP A 223 4.56 18.51 -5.35
C ASP A 223 3.58 17.89 -6.35
N ASP A 224 3.75 16.61 -6.68
CA ASP A 224 2.87 15.84 -7.56
C ASP A 224 2.60 14.48 -6.95
N PHE A 225 1.33 14.19 -6.69
CA PHE A 225 0.87 12.97 -6.03
C PHE A 225 0.45 11.88 -7.02
N GLU A 226 0.85 11.97 -8.29
CA GLU A 226 0.65 10.88 -9.27
C GLU A 226 1.22 9.52 -8.79
N TRP A 227 2.20 9.53 -7.88
CA TRP A 227 2.77 8.31 -7.33
C TRP A 227 1.81 7.53 -6.41
N MET A 228 0.81 8.20 -5.82
CA MET A 228 -0.11 7.66 -4.82
C MET A 228 -1.21 6.83 -5.49
N ASP A 229 -1.45 5.63 -4.94
CA ASP A 229 -2.55 4.74 -5.37
C ASP A 229 -3.37 4.19 -4.20
N THR A 230 -2.99 4.52 -2.96
CA THR A 230 -3.77 4.25 -1.75
C THR A 230 -3.86 5.50 -0.89
N TRP A 231 -5.01 5.64 -0.24
CA TRP A 231 -5.19 6.60 0.83
C TRP A 231 -6.34 6.22 1.76
N GLU A 232 -6.17 6.47 3.05
CA GLU A 232 -7.17 6.17 4.09
C GLU A 232 -7.08 7.16 5.26
N VAL A 233 -8.15 7.25 6.05
CA VAL A 233 -8.15 8.02 7.30
C VAL A 233 -7.66 7.13 8.43
N ARG A 234 -6.72 7.64 9.22
CA ARG A 234 -6.28 7.05 10.49
C ARG A 234 -6.76 7.90 11.63
N SER A 235 -7.61 7.32 12.47
CA SER A 235 -8.11 7.98 13.67
C SER A 235 -6.94 8.38 14.56
N LYS A 236 -6.98 9.60 15.10
CA LYS A 236 -6.02 10.04 16.10
C LYS A 236 -5.84 9.03 17.23
N ASN A 237 -6.93 8.39 17.68
CA ASN A 237 -6.91 7.46 18.81
C ASN A 237 -6.08 6.20 18.52
N ASP A 238 -6.04 5.76 17.26
CA ASP A 238 -5.30 4.56 16.85
C ASP A 238 -3.80 4.85 16.68
N LEU A 239 -3.43 6.13 16.50
CA LEU A 239 -2.06 6.59 16.27
C LEU A 239 -1.26 6.81 17.56
N VAL A 240 -1.90 6.81 18.74
CA VAL A 240 -1.26 7.08 20.05
C VAL A 240 -0.60 5.82 20.66
N ALA A 241 -0.47 4.72 19.91
CA ALA A 241 -0.02 3.43 20.45
C ALA A 241 1.49 3.35 20.80
N SER A 242 2.29 4.39 20.58
CA SER A 242 3.73 4.38 20.90
C SER A 242 4.20 5.67 21.58
N THR A 243 5.01 5.53 22.62
CA THR A 243 5.60 6.62 23.43
C THR A 243 6.57 7.53 22.65
N SER A 244 6.93 7.18 21.41
CA SER A 244 7.76 7.99 20.50
C SER A 244 7.00 8.60 19.32
N ALA A 245 5.68 8.40 19.24
CA ALA A 245 4.87 8.95 18.15
C ALA A 245 4.69 10.47 18.28
N PRO A 246 4.62 11.22 17.17
CA PRO A 246 4.30 12.65 17.23
C PRO A 246 2.95 12.89 17.92
N LYS A 247 2.80 14.06 18.55
CA LYS A 247 1.48 14.46 19.07
C LYS A 247 0.54 14.77 17.91
N PHE A 248 -0.38 13.87 17.64
CA PHE A 248 -1.45 14.07 16.66
C PHE A 248 -2.52 14.99 17.24
N HIS A 249 -2.86 16.06 16.52
CA HIS A 249 -3.90 17.01 16.95
C HIS A 249 -5.28 16.56 16.51
N GLY A 250 -5.39 16.01 15.30
CA GLY A 250 -6.58 15.39 14.72
C GLY A 250 -6.24 14.08 14.00
N ASP A 251 -7.17 13.61 13.19
CA ASP A 251 -7.00 12.45 12.31
C ASP A 251 -5.90 12.69 11.27
N ALA A 252 -5.30 11.60 10.79
CA ALA A 252 -4.27 11.66 9.75
C ALA A 252 -4.76 11.02 8.45
N LEU A 253 -4.19 11.45 7.33
CA LEU A 253 -4.30 10.76 6.06
C LEU A 253 -3.09 9.83 5.93
N LEU A 254 -3.32 8.53 5.88
CA LEU A 254 -2.31 7.61 5.38
C LEU A 254 -2.39 7.65 3.87
N VAL A 255 -1.32 8.08 3.23
CA VAL A 255 -1.17 8.10 1.77
C VAL A 255 -0.07 7.13 1.38
N GLY A 256 -0.23 6.44 0.27
CA GLY A 256 0.70 5.39 -0.08
C GLY A 256 0.74 5.04 -1.54
N LYS A 257 1.85 4.40 -1.89
CA LYS A 257 1.94 3.54 -3.05
C LYS A 257 1.90 2.12 -2.54
N SER A 258 0.89 1.39 -2.97
CA SER A 258 0.70 -0.01 -2.67
C SER A 258 2.01 -0.79 -2.81
N GLU A 259 2.38 -1.52 -1.75
CA GLU A 259 3.56 -2.40 -1.71
C GLU A 259 4.91 -1.69 -1.93
N ALA A 260 5.00 -0.39 -1.68
CA ALA A 260 6.27 0.32 -1.80
C ALA A 260 6.58 1.21 -0.59
N ALA A 261 5.67 2.13 -0.27
CA ALA A 261 5.86 3.05 0.84
C ALA A 261 4.54 3.70 1.21
N SER A 262 4.42 4.04 2.49
CA SER A 262 3.32 4.85 2.98
C SER A 262 3.83 6.02 3.82
N ALA A 263 2.99 7.03 4.00
CA ALA A 263 3.29 8.16 4.86
C ALA A 263 2.00 8.68 5.49
N LEU A 264 2.13 9.21 6.69
CA LEU A 264 1.07 9.95 7.33
C LEU A 264 1.21 11.44 7.00
N ILE A 265 0.12 12.04 6.55
CA ILE A 265 -0.07 13.48 6.51
C ILE A 265 -0.96 13.82 7.70
N TYR A 266 -0.45 14.62 8.64
CA TYR A 266 -1.16 14.94 9.86
C TYR A 266 -0.97 16.41 10.26
N TRP A 267 -1.90 16.94 11.05
CA TRP A 267 -1.82 18.29 11.59
C TRP A 267 -0.97 18.33 12.88
N ASN A 268 0.05 19.18 12.89
CA ASN A 268 0.92 19.37 14.06
C ASN A 268 0.48 20.53 14.99
N GLY A 269 -0.74 21.03 14.82
CA GLY A 269 -1.26 22.21 15.53
C GLY A 269 -1.09 23.53 14.76
N LYS A 270 -0.26 23.57 13.71
CA LYS A 270 -0.01 24.78 12.90
C LYS A 270 -0.10 24.56 11.39
N ARG A 271 0.34 23.40 10.90
CA ARG A 271 0.33 23.02 9.49
C ARG A 271 0.23 21.50 9.33
N TYR A 272 -0.09 21.06 8.12
CA TYR A 272 0.06 19.67 7.72
C TYR A 272 1.53 19.31 7.56
N VAL A 273 1.91 18.14 8.05
CA VAL A 273 3.29 17.63 8.06
C VAL A 273 3.30 16.20 7.52
N TRP A 274 4.35 15.91 6.76
CA TRP A 274 4.67 14.57 6.28
C TRP A 274 5.45 13.78 7.32
N LEU A 275 4.98 12.59 7.65
CA LEU A 275 5.73 11.58 8.39
C LEU A 275 5.85 10.34 7.51
N GLN A 276 7.06 10.06 7.04
CA GLN A 276 7.35 8.84 6.31
C GLN A 276 7.09 7.65 7.24
N GLN A 277 6.30 6.67 6.77
CA GLN A 277 6.29 5.36 7.40
C GLN A 277 7.35 4.54 6.67
N SER A 278 8.24 3.94 7.46
CA SER A 278 9.16 2.91 6.98
C SER A 278 8.43 1.59 7.10
N ASP A 279 8.41 0.82 6.02
CA ASP A 279 8.08 -0.60 6.09
C ASP A 279 9.29 -1.37 6.67
#